data_AF-A0A2W7RXK2-F1
#
_entry.id   AF-A0A2W7RXK2-F1
#
_cell.length_a   1.000
_cell.length_b   1.000
_cell.length_c   1.000
_cell.angle_alpha   90.00
_cell.angle_beta   90.00
_cell.angle_gamma   90.00
#
_symmetry.space_group_name_H-M   'P 1'
#
loop_
_entity.id
_entity.type
_entity.pdbx_description
1 polymer ?
#
loop_
_entity_poly.entity_id
_entity_poly.type
_entity_poly.pdbx_seq_one_letter_code
_entity_poly.pdbx_strand_id
1 'polypeptide(L)' 'MDKTKKWENLSPEKLQEIFNKHGEEITIEKSTKILELIERFSKLCISQLLKV' A
#
# COMPACT_ATOMS: atom_id res chain seq x y z
N MET A 1 -1.34 19.89 8.85
CA MET A 1 -1.85 18.58 8.45
C MET A 1 -0.68 17.80 7.88
N ASP A 2 -0.11 16.89 8.67
CA ASP A 2 1.11 16.16 8.31
C ASP A 2 0.83 15.23 7.12
N LYS A 3 1.42 15.53 5.96
CA LYS A 3 1.14 14.81 4.70
C LYS A 3 1.72 13.38 4.69
N THR A 4 2.47 13.01 5.73
CA THR A 4 3.19 11.75 5.89
C THR A 4 2.33 10.61 6.44
N LYS A 5 1.25 10.91 7.19
CA LYS A 5 0.40 9.88 7.87
C LYS A 5 -0.65 9.18 7.00
N LYS A 6 -0.69 9.45 5.69
CA LYS A 6 -1.77 8.92 4.82
C LYS A 6 -1.75 7.40 4.67
N TRP A 7 -0.60 6.75 4.87
CA TRP A 7 -0.40 5.34 4.54
C TRP A 7 -0.47 4.39 5.74
N GLU A 8 -0.31 4.90 6.97
CA GLU A 8 -0.30 4.08 8.19
C GLU A 8 -1.65 3.39 8.46
N ASN A 9 -2.74 3.88 7.86
CA ASN A 9 -4.09 3.37 8.05
C ASN A 9 -4.67 2.69 6.80
N LEU A 10 -3.84 2.32 5.82
CA LEU A 10 -4.31 1.64 4.61
C LEU A 10 -4.50 0.15 4.87
N SER A 11 -5.74 -0.26 5.15
CA SER A 11 -6.11 -1.67 5.34
C SER A 11 -6.41 -2.36 3.99
N PRO A 12 -6.35 -3.70 3.92
CA PRO A 12 -6.73 -4.45 2.72
C PRO A 12 -8.15 -4.13 2.21
N GLU A 13 -9.10 -3.92 3.13
CA GLU A 13 -10.50 -3.59 2.82
C GLU A 13 -10.60 -2.21 2.17
N LYS A 14 -9.85 -1.24 2.70
CA LYS A 14 -9.82 0.12 2.15
C LYS A 14 -9.18 0.15 0.76
N LEU A 15 -8.14 -0.66 0.57
CA LEU A 15 -7.51 -0.81 -0.74
C LEU A 15 -8.48 -1.46 -1.73
N GLN A 16 -9.20 -2.51 -1.31
CA GLN A 16 -10.24 -3.13 -2.12
C GLN A 16 -11.33 -2.13 -2.54
N GLU A 17 -11.82 -1.31 -1.60
CA GLU A 17 -12.81 -0.27 -1.87
C GLU A 17 -12.30 0.73 -2.93
N ILE A 18 -11.03 1.14 -2.85
CA ILE A 18 -10.41 2.06 -3.82
C ILE A 18 -10.38 1.43 -5.21
N PHE A 19 -9.86 0.21 -5.34
CA PHE A 19 -9.76 -0.47 -6.63
C PHE A 19 -11.13 -0.72 -7.26
N ASN A 20 -12.09 -1.21 -6.46
CA ASN A 20 -13.46 -1.45 -6.93
C ASN A 20 -14.14 -0.15 -7.38
N LYS A 21 -13.90 0.98 -6.69
CA LYS A 21 -14.41 2.30 -7.07
C LYS A 21 -13.87 2.79 -8.42
N HIS A 22 -12.67 2.38 -8.79
CA HIS A 22 -12.01 2.74 -10.05
C HIS A 22 -12.21 1.70 -11.17
N GLY A 23 -13.06 0.70 -10.96
CA GLY A 23 -13.45 -0.29 -11.97
C GLY A 23 -12.56 -1.52 -12.04
N GLU A 24 -11.62 -1.68 -11.10
CA GLU A 24 -10.82 -2.90 -10.97
C GLU A 24 -11.34 -3.72 -9.80
N GLU A 25 -12.10 -4.78 -10.07
CA GLU A 25 -12.52 -5.71 -9.04
C GLU A 25 -11.34 -6.54 -8.54
N ILE A 26 -10.97 -6.33 -7.27
CA ILE A 26 -9.93 -7.12 -6.61
C ILE A 26 -10.48 -7.83 -5.38
N THR A 27 -9.92 -9.01 -5.09
CA THR A 27 -10.24 -9.75 -3.87
C THR A 27 -9.45 -9.19 -2.70
N ILE A 28 -9.95 -9.41 -1.47
CA ILE A 28 -9.23 -9.02 -0.25
C ILE A 28 -7.82 -9.63 -0.19
N GLU A 29 -7.66 -10.86 -0.69
CA GLU A 29 -6.36 -11.54 -0.76
C GLU A 29 -5.39 -10.81 -1.70
N LYS A 30 -5.87 -10.34 -2.87
CA LYS A 30 -5.08 -9.52 -3.77
C LYS A 30 -4.71 -8.18 -3.13
N SER A 31 -5.65 -7.55 -2.41
CA SER A 31 -5.38 -6.32 -1.67
C SER A 31 -4.26 -6.51 -0.64
N THR A 32 -4.28 -7.61 0.13
CA THR A 32 -3.21 -7.93 1.07
C THR A 32 -1.86 -8.06 0.37
N LYS A 33 -1.79 -8.81 -0.73
CA LYS A 33 -0.54 -8.97 -1.52
C LYS A 33 -0.02 -7.64 -2.07
N ILE A 34 -0.92 -6.73 -2.48
CA ILE A 34 -0.52 -5.40 -2.96
C ILE A 34 0.08 -4.58 -1.82
N LEU A 35 -0.51 -4.62 -0.61
CA LEU A 35 0.04 -3.92 0.55
C LEU A 35 1.41 -4.45 0.95
N GLU A 36 1.59 -5.77 0.99
CA GLU A 36 2.89 -6.41 1.23
C GLU A 36 3.94 -5.96 0.20
N LEU A 37 3.53 -5.85 -1.07
CA LEU A 37 4.40 -5.40 -2.15
C LEU A 37 4.82 -3.93 -1.95
N ILE A 38 3.87 -3.04 -1.64
CA ILE A 38 4.12 -1.63 -1.33
C ILE A 38 5.09 -1.50 -0.16
N GLU A 39 4.89 -2.26 0.92
CA GLU A 39 5.78 -2.24 2.08
C GLU A 39 7.20 -2.69 1.72
N ARG A 40 7.32 -3.80 0.98
CA ARG A 40 8.61 -4.32 0.53
C ARG A 40 9.37 -3.33 -0.34
N PHE A 41 8.70 -2.72 -1.32
CA PHE A 41 9.33 -1.70 -2.17
C PHE A 41 9.68 -0.43 -1.38
N SER A 42 8.82 -0.01 -0.44
CA SER A 42 9.12 1.14 0.42
C SER A 42 10.39 0.91 1.25
N LYS A 43 10.54 -0.28 1.85
CA LYS A 43 11.76 -0.68 2.58
C LYS A 43 12.99 -0.68 1.68
N LEU A 44 12.89 -1.22 0.47
CA LEU A 44 13.97 -1.23 -0.50
C LEU A 44 14.40 0.19 -0.91
N CYS A 45 13.45 1.07 -1.21
CA CYS A 45 13.73 2.46 -1.57
C CYS A 45 14.41 3.21 -0.42
N ILE A 46 13.94 3.01 0.82
CA ILE A 46 14.56 3.62 2.01
C ILE A 46 15.98 3.09 2.22
N SER A 47 16.19 1.76 2.13
CA SER A 47 17.51 1.14 2.23
C SER A 47 18.48 1.69 1.19
N GLN A 48 18.06 1.80 -0.08
CA GLN A 48 18.89 2.39 -1.13
C GLN A 48 19.22 3.87 -0.88
N LEU A 49 18.26 4.66 -0.40
CA LEU A 49 18.47 6.08 -0.10
C LEU A 49 19.43 6.27 1.08
N LEU A 50 19.31 5.45 2.12
CA LEU A 50 20.09 5.55 3.35
C LEU A 50 21.41 4.75 3.30
N LYS A 51 21.64 3.96 2.25
CA LYS A 51 22.80 3.05 2.10
C LYS A 51 22.99 2.09 3.28
N VAL A 52 21.90 1.66 3.90
CA VAL A 52 21.84 0.65 4.97
C VAL A 52 21.21 -0.64 4.48
#